data_AF-A0A1M6QDK9-F1
#
_entry.id   AF-A0A1M6QDK9-F1
#
_cell.length_a   1.000
_cell.length_b   1.000
_cell.length_c   1.000
_cell.angle_alpha   90.00
_cell.angle_beta   90.00
_cell.angle_gamma   90.00
#
_symmetry.space_group_name_H-M   'P 1'
#
loop_
_entity.id
_entity.type
_entity.pdbx_description
1 polymer ?
#
loop_
_entity_poly.entity_id
_entity_poly.type
_entity_poly.pdbx_seq_one_letter_code
_entity_poly.pdbx_strand_id
1 'polypeptide(L)'
;MLRLLVGLVFSLAMTVSAQTQVFRCDDAQGNTIFSDTPCSDDAEAIQLRDNRIGGRFNQNLPAPAAAEPEPEKKAGEASEPDSCRFINSTDLRRYLIRGQVVEGMTREHVRSAFGNPPETYGGPQEVWIYQTRYYGALYELTYVYFKDGCVARVEYRKP
;
A
#
# COMPACT_ATOMS: atom_id res chain seq x y z
N MET A 1 46.77 -46.05 -5.11
CA MET A 1 45.87 -45.11 -4.40
C MET A 1 45.32 -44.00 -5.29
N LEU A 2 46.13 -43.36 -6.16
CA LEU A 2 45.64 -42.30 -7.07
C LEU A 2 44.51 -42.76 -8.03
N ARG A 3 44.56 -44.00 -8.52
CA ARG A 3 43.51 -44.58 -9.40
C ARG A 3 42.15 -44.83 -8.71
N LEU A 4 42.14 -45.04 -7.39
CA LEU A 4 40.91 -45.21 -6.60
C LEU A 4 40.23 -43.86 -6.32
N LEU A 5 41.01 -42.78 -6.17
CA LEU A 5 40.51 -41.41 -6.01
C LEU A 5 39.89 -40.86 -7.30
N VAL A 6 40.47 -41.16 -8.47
CA VAL A 6 39.91 -40.72 -9.77
C VAL A 6 38.55 -41.38 -10.06
N GLY A 7 38.36 -42.64 -9.66
CA GLY A 7 37.07 -43.33 -9.82
C GLY A 7 35.96 -42.78 -8.91
N LEU A 8 36.29 -42.40 -7.68
CA LEU A 8 35.34 -41.84 -6.71
C LEU A 8 34.89 -40.41 -7.11
N VAL A 9 35.79 -39.60 -7.68
CA VAL A 9 35.47 -38.25 -8.14
C VAL A 9 34.58 -38.28 -9.39
N PHE A 10 34.73 -39.28 -10.27
CA PHE A 10 33.89 -39.41 -11.47
C PHE A 10 32.46 -39.90 -11.16
N SER A 11 32.28 -40.68 -10.10
CA SER A 11 30.96 -41.20 -9.69
C SER A 11 30.11 -40.18 -8.93
N LEU A 12 30.71 -39.11 -8.38
CA LEU A 12 29.98 -38.04 -7.70
C LEU A 12 29.44 -36.97 -8.65
N ALA A 13 29.88 -36.95 -9.92
CA ALA A 13 29.50 -35.95 -10.92
C ALA A 13 28.15 -36.25 -11.64
N MET A 14 27.52 -37.39 -11.36
CA MET A 14 26.24 -37.80 -11.96
C MET A 14 25.03 -37.63 -11.01
N THR A 15 25.05 -36.62 -10.12
CA THR A 15 23.80 -36.15 -9.52
C THR A 15 23.01 -35.38 -10.57
N VAL A 16 22.25 -36.12 -11.38
CA VAL A 16 21.28 -35.58 -12.33
C VAL A 16 20.39 -34.58 -11.60
N SER A 17 20.39 -33.34 -12.07
CA SER A 17 19.46 -32.31 -11.61
C SER A 17 18.06 -32.75 -12.00
N ALA A 18 17.32 -33.38 -11.09
CA ALA A 18 15.91 -33.65 -11.28
C ALA A 18 15.17 -32.32 -11.36
N GLN A 19 14.93 -31.84 -12.58
CA GLN A 19 13.97 -30.77 -12.83
C GLN A 19 12.61 -31.35 -12.45
N THR A 20 12.01 -30.89 -11.35
CA THR A 20 10.68 -31.33 -10.90
C THR A 20 9.64 -30.82 -11.89
N GLN A 21 9.41 -31.56 -12.95
CA GLN A 21 8.32 -31.36 -13.90
C GLN A 21 7.18 -32.29 -13.51
N VAL A 22 5.94 -31.80 -13.56
CA VAL A 22 4.74 -32.60 -13.28
C VAL A 22 4.08 -32.94 -14.60
N PHE A 23 3.85 -34.22 -14.84
CA PHE A 23 3.24 -34.75 -16.06
C PHE A 23 1.76 -35.06 -15.82
N ARG A 24 0.93 -34.76 -16.81
CA ARG A 24 -0.46 -35.20 -16.89
C ARG A 24 -0.51 -36.56 -17.55
N CYS A 25 -1.22 -37.49 -16.93
CA CYS A 25 -1.35 -38.87 -17.39
C CYS A 25 -2.82 -39.29 -17.30
N ASP A 26 -3.23 -40.27 -18.11
CA ASP A 26 -4.52 -40.93 -17.95
C ASP A 26 -4.30 -42.37 -17.50
N ASP A 27 -5.03 -42.81 -16.48
CA ASP A 27 -4.94 -44.18 -15.97
C ASP A 27 -5.72 -45.17 -16.87
N ALA A 28 -5.56 -46.47 -16.60
CA ALA A 28 -6.26 -47.53 -17.34
C ALA A 28 -7.81 -47.46 -17.26
N GLN A 29 -8.35 -46.64 -16.36
CA GLN A 29 -9.78 -46.42 -16.14
C GLN A 29 -10.25 -45.09 -16.75
N GLY A 30 -9.35 -44.34 -17.39
CA GLY A 30 -9.62 -43.05 -18.03
C GLY A 30 -9.59 -41.84 -17.09
N ASN A 31 -9.06 -41.97 -15.87
CA ASN A 31 -8.92 -40.85 -14.94
C ASN A 31 -7.58 -40.14 -15.14
N THR A 32 -7.61 -38.81 -15.13
CA THR A 32 -6.38 -38.01 -15.16
C THR A 32 -5.66 -38.09 -13.81
N ILE A 33 -4.41 -38.55 -13.83
CA ILE A 33 -3.48 -38.59 -12.69
C ILE A 33 -2.26 -37.70 -12.98
N PHE A 34 -1.55 -37.29 -11.92
CA PHE A 34 -0.34 -36.47 -12.03
C PHE A 34 0.86 -37.22 -11.47
N SER A 35 1.99 -37.16 -12.18
CA SER A 35 3.23 -37.84 -11.82
C SER A 35 4.41 -36.89 -11.93
N ASP A 36 5.42 -37.08 -11.08
CA ASP A 36 6.73 -36.41 -11.16
C ASP A 36 7.69 -37.10 -12.15
N THR A 37 7.26 -38.22 -12.74
CA THR A 37 7.96 -38.95 -13.80
C THR A 37 7.04 -39.17 -15.03
N PRO A 38 7.59 -39.20 -16.26
CA PRO A 38 6.81 -39.49 -17.45
C PRO A 38 6.12 -40.86 -17.36
N CYS A 39 4.81 -40.89 -17.58
CA CYS A 39 3.99 -42.11 -17.50
C CYS A 39 3.91 -42.89 -18.82
N SER A 40 4.14 -42.23 -19.94
CA SER A 40 4.15 -42.80 -21.29
C SER A 40 4.95 -41.90 -22.23
N ASP A 41 5.17 -42.35 -23.46
CA ASP A 41 5.81 -41.57 -24.51
C ASP A 41 5.01 -40.30 -24.89
N ASP A 42 3.70 -40.30 -24.62
CA ASP A 42 2.78 -39.19 -24.87
C ASP A 42 2.52 -38.33 -23.63
N ALA A 43 3.32 -38.47 -22.56
CA ALA A 43 3.11 -37.74 -21.32
C ALA A 43 3.28 -36.22 -21.52
N GLU A 44 2.25 -35.45 -21.20
CA GLU A 44 2.27 -34.00 -21.33
C GLU A 44 2.84 -33.34 -20.06
N ALA A 45 3.97 -32.63 -20.20
CA ALA A 45 4.52 -31.82 -19.11
C ALA A 45 3.66 -30.57 -18.86
N ILE A 46 3.26 -30.35 -17.62
CA ILE A 46 2.46 -29.19 -17.23
C ILE A 46 3.37 -28.10 -16.65
N GLN A 47 3.14 -26.87 -17.10
CA GLN A 47 3.74 -25.69 -16.49
C GLN A 47 2.95 -25.28 -15.24
N LEU A 48 3.50 -25.54 -14.05
CA LEU A 48 2.93 -25.01 -12.82
C LEU A 48 3.19 -23.50 -12.73
N ARG A 49 2.12 -22.72 -12.59
CA ARG A 49 2.22 -21.30 -12.26
C ARG A 49 2.69 -21.18 -10.81
N ASP A 50 3.74 -20.39 -10.58
CA ASP A 50 4.18 -20.03 -9.22
C ASP A 50 3.09 -19.19 -8.55
N ASN A 51 2.38 -19.79 -7.59
CA ASN A 51 1.30 -19.16 -6.82
C ASN A 51 1.78 -18.72 -5.44
N ARG A 52 3.06 -18.39 -5.26
CA ARG A 52 3.54 -17.83 -3.99
C ARG A 52 2.74 -16.57 -3.61
N ILE A 53 2.03 -16.67 -2.49
CA ILE A 53 1.30 -15.54 -1.90
C ILE A 53 2.32 -14.58 -1.30
N GLY A 54 2.40 -13.38 -1.87
CA GLY A 54 3.40 -12.36 -1.54
C GLY A 54 4.32 -12.06 -2.72
N GLY A 55 3.86 -11.20 -3.63
CA GLY A 55 4.67 -10.69 -4.73
C GLY A 55 5.65 -9.59 -4.31
N ARG A 56 6.52 -9.16 -5.22
CA ARG A 56 7.27 -7.90 -5.09
C ARG A 56 6.35 -6.74 -5.49
N PHE A 57 6.44 -5.60 -4.79
CA PHE A 57 5.59 -4.41 -5.01
C PHE A 57 5.59 -3.87 -6.45
N ASN A 58 6.54 -4.29 -7.28
CA ASN A 58 6.76 -3.81 -8.63
C ASN A 58 6.30 -4.80 -9.73
N GLN A 59 5.66 -5.91 -9.40
CA GLN A 59 5.32 -6.97 -10.40
C GLN A 59 4.12 -6.64 -11.29
N ASN A 60 3.41 -5.55 -11.03
CA ASN A 60 2.22 -5.15 -11.78
C ASN A 60 2.08 -3.62 -11.86
N LEU A 61 3.22 -2.92 -11.84
CA LEU A 61 3.22 -1.48 -12.08
C LEU A 61 3.16 -1.26 -13.60
N PRO A 62 2.30 -0.34 -14.08
CA PRO A 62 2.35 0.08 -15.48
C PRO A 62 3.76 0.56 -15.81
N ALA A 63 4.17 0.41 -17.08
CA ALA A 63 5.41 1.01 -17.54
C ALA A 63 5.39 2.50 -17.17
N PRO A 64 6.47 3.05 -16.59
CA PRO A 64 6.52 4.47 -16.27
C PRO A 64 6.21 5.23 -17.55
N ALA A 65 5.14 6.03 -17.53
CA ALA A 65 4.75 6.83 -18.68
C ALA A 65 5.99 7.63 -19.10
N ALA A 66 6.30 7.61 -20.40
CA ALA A 66 7.24 8.56 -20.96
C ALA A 66 6.81 9.95 -20.47
N ALA A 67 7.76 10.76 -20.02
CA ALA A 67 7.45 12.08 -19.46
C ALA A 67 6.66 12.89 -20.48
N GLU A 68 5.33 12.85 -20.36
CA GLU A 68 4.44 13.76 -21.05
C GLU A 68 4.76 15.15 -20.51
N PRO A 69 4.84 16.18 -21.37
CA PRO A 69 4.97 17.54 -20.87
C PRO A 69 3.84 17.76 -19.88
N GLU A 70 4.21 18.06 -18.63
CA GLU A 70 3.28 18.28 -17.52
C GLU A 70 2.19 19.21 -18.04
N PRO A 71 0.90 18.82 -17.98
CA PRO A 71 -0.16 19.79 -18.22
C PRO A 71 0.10 20.93 -17.24
N GLU A 72 0.18 22.16 -17.75
CA GLU A 72 0.30 23.36 -16.93
C GLU A 72 -0.71 23.22 -15.79
N LYS A 73 -0.20 22.88 -14.60
CA LYS A 73 -0.99 22.82 -13.39
C LYS A 73 -1.61 24.19 -13.31
N LYS A 74 -2.94 24.24 -13.43
CA LYS A 74 -3.67 25.45 -13.05
C LYS A 74 -3.14 25.83 -11.69
N ALA A 75 -2.48 26.99 -11.63
CA ALA A 75 -2.00 27.59 -10.40
C ALA A 75 -3.18 27.63 -9.42
N GLY A 76 -3.15 26.72 -8.45
CA GLY A 76 -4.34 26.37 -7.70
C GLY A 76 -4.06 25.29 -6.66
N GLU A 77 -2.93 25.40 -5.96
CA GLU A 77 -2.81 25.17 -4.53
C GLU A 77 -1.36 25.49 -4.19
N ALA A 78 -1.18 26.60 -3.47
CA ALA A 78 0.08 26.88 -2.83
C ALA A 78 0.41 25.66 -1.97
N SER A 79 1.51 24.98 -2.28
CA SER A 79 2.17 24.11 -1.31
C SER A 79 2.29 24.93 -0.04
N GLU A 80 1.51 24.59 0.99
CA GLU A 80 1.63 25.22 2.29
C GLU A 80 3.09 25.15 2.73
N PRO A 81 3.60 26.21 3.38
CA PRO A 81 5.01 26.31 3.67
C PRO A 81 5.49 25.05 4.41
N ASP A 82 6.71 24.63 4.10
CA ASP A 82 7.52 23.59 4.76
C ASP A 82 7.71 23.82 6.29
N SER A 83 6.95 24.76 6.89
CA SER A 83 6.98 25.16 8.29
C SER A 83 6.06 24.37 9.21
N CYS A 84 5.11 23.59 8.68
CA CYS A 84 4.25 22.78 9.53
C CYS A 84 5.04 21.64 10.19
N ARG A 85 4.68 21.29 11.42
CA ARG A 85 5.30 20.17 12.15
C ARG A 85 5.22 18.90 11.29
N PHE A 86 6.35 18.24 11.10
CA PHE A 86 6.39 16.97 10.38
C PHE A 86 5.53 15.91 11.08
N ILE A 87 4.65 15.26 10.31
CA ILE A 87 3.83 14.13 10.74
C ILE A 87 4.14 12.96 9.80
N ASN A 88 4.47 11.79 10.35
CA ASN A 88 4.71 10.60 9.55
C ASN A 88 3.46 10.23 8.73
N SER A 89 3.63 9.80 7.47
CA SER A 89 2.52 9.47 6.57
C SER A 89 1.58 8.39 7.10
N THR A 90 2.11 7.42 7.86
CA THR A 90 1.31 6.36 8.50
C THR A 90 0.43 6.94 9.60
N ASP A 91 0.98 7.85 10.40
CA ASP A 91 0.26 8.49 11.50
C ASP A 91 -0.77 9.48 10.98
N LEU A 92 -0.37 10.30 10.00
CA LEU A 92 -1.27 11.21 9.31
C LEU A 92 -2.48 10.46 8.76
N ARG A 93 -2.27 9.38 7.99
CA ARG A 93 -3.37 8.57 7.46
C ARG A 93 -4.26 8.02 8.57
N ARG A 94 -3.68 7.56 9.67
CA ARG A 94 -4.43 7.05 10.82
C ARG A 94 -5.31 8.12 11.45
N TYR A 95 -4.80 9.34 11.62
CA TYR A 95 -5.57 10.45 12.16
C TYR A 95 -6.72 10.86 11.24
N LEU A 96 -6.45 11.00 9.93
CA LEU A 96 -7.47 11.35 8.95
C LEU A 96 -8.63 10.35 8.94
N ILE A 97 -8.33 9.05 8.91
CA ILE A 97 -9.35 7.98 8.91
C ILE A 97 -10.17 7.98 10.21
N ARG A 98 -9.56 8.34 11.34
CA ARG A 98 -10.25 8.41 12.63
C ARG A 98 -11.02 9.70 12.84
N GLY A 99 -10.98 10.64 11.89
CA GLY A 99 -11.51 11.98 12.09
C GLY A 99 -10.81 12.65 13.28
N GLN A 100 -9.48 12.70 13.26
CA GLN A 100 -8.69 13.35 14.31
C GLN A 100 -7.86 14.46 13.70
N VAL A 101 -7.89 15.62 14.36
CA VAL A 101 -7.05 16.77 14.02
C VAL A 101 -6.03 16.98 15.13
N VAL A 102 -4.76 17.08 14.75
CA VAL A 102 -3.63 17.28 15.66
C VAL A 102 -2.80 18.47 15.23
N GLU A 103 -2.03 19.01 16.18
CA GLU A 103 -1.11 20.12 15.92
C GLU A 103 -0.11 19.78 14.81
N GLY A 104 0.06 20.76 13.91
CA GLY A 104 0.89 20.65 12.71
C GLY A 104 0.19 20.14 11.46
N MET A 105 -1.08 19.74 11.53
CA MET A 105 -1.85 19.43 10.31
C MET A 105 -2.07 20.69 9.46
N THR A 106 -2.17 20.54 8.15
CA THR A 106 -2.52 21.62 7.21
C THR A 106 -4.03 21.80 7.15
N ARG A 107 -4.50 22.87 6.50
CA ARG A 107 -5.92 23.10 6.23
C ARG A 107 -6.55 21.92 5.46
N GLU A 108 -5.84 21.35 4.51
CA GLU A 108 -6.30 20.22 3.70
C GLU A 108 -6.46 18.95 4.54
N HIS A 109 -5.54 18.72 5.49
CA HIS A 109 -5.66 17.62 6.43
C HIS A 109 -6.89 17.78 7.33
N VAL A 110 -7.16 18.99 7.82
CA VAL A 110 -8.37 19.26 8.63
C VAL A 110 -9.64 19.01 7.81
N ARG A 111 -9.69 19.49 6.56
CA ARG A 111 -10.82 19.23 5.66
C ARG A 111 -10.97 17.74 5.35
N SER A 112 -9.88 17.01 5.23
CA SER A 112 -9.91 15.56 5.01
C SER A 112 -10.41 14.79 6.22
N ALA A 113 -10.12 15.26 7.44
CA ALA A 113 -10.53 14.61 8.68
C ALA A 113 -11.96 14.97 9.11
N PHE A 114 -12.33 16.24 9.06
CA PHE A 114 -13.61 16.76 9.57
C PHE A 114 -14.58 17.23 8.48
N GLY A 115 -14.15 17.33 7.23
CA GLY A 115 -14.91 17.94 6.16
C GLY A 115 -14.77 19.47 6.10
N ASN A 116 -15.56 20.10 5.24
CA ASN A 116 -15.57 21.56 5.13
C ASN A 116 -16.11 22.19 6.43
N PRO A 117 -15.44 23.23 6.96
CA PRO A 117 -15.90 23.90 8.16
C PRO A 117 -17.24 24.61 7.90
N PRO A 118 -18.25 24.46 8.78
CA PRO A 118 -19.51 25.19 8.64
C PRO A 118 -19.34 26.69 8.95
N GLU A 119 -18.39 27.05 9.82
CA GLU A 119 -18.09 28.42 10.18
C GLU A 119 -16.58 28.64 10.21
N THR A 120 -16.13 29.77 9.64
CA THR A 120 -14.74 30.20 9.65
C THR A 120 -14.67 31.66 10.04
N TYR A 121 -13.71 32.02 10.90
CA TYR A 121 -13.44 33.40 11.27
C TYR A 121 -11.99 33.73 10.95
N GLY A 122 -11.78 34.77 10.17
CA GLY A 122 -10.46 35.29 9.80
C GLY A 122 -9.97 36.43 10.70
N GLY A 123 -10.43 36.48 11.97
CA GLY A 123 -9.94 37.45 12.96
C GLY A 123 -8.44 37.29 13.24
N PRO A 124 -7.84 37.94 14.27
CA PRO A 124 -6.38 38.00 14.44
C PRO A 124 -5.68 36.65 14.40
N GLN A 125 -6.40 35.57 14.68
CA GLN A 125 -6.05 34.21 14.34
C GLN A 125 -7.19 33.53 13.57
N GLU A 126 -6.88 32.83 12.48
CA GLU A 126 -7.84 32.04 11.73
C GLU A 126 -8.36 30.87 12.60
N VAL A 127 -9.68 30.74 12.69
CA VAL A 127 -10.34 29.66 13.43
C VAL A 127 -11.47 29.05 12.62
N TRP A 128 -11.50 27.73 12.57
CA TRP A 128 -12.60 26.96 12.01
C TRP A 128 -13.38 26.29 13.13
N ILE A 129 -14.71 26.37 13.06
CA ILE A 129 -15.60 25.85 14.09
C ILE A 129 -16.43 24.72 13.51
N TYR A 130 -16.39 23.55 14.13
CA TYR A 130 -17.16 22.38 13.79
C TYR A 130 -18.22 22.10 14.85
N GLN A 131 -19.40 21.67 14.42
CA GLN A 131 -20.53 21.33 15.29
C GLN A 131 -20.83 19.84 15.17
N THR A 132 -20.75 19.11 16.28
CA THR A 132 -21.22 17.72 16.35
C THR A 132 -22.62 17.72 16.93
N ARG A 133 -23.59 17.16 16.17
CA ARG A 133 -24.99 17.05 16.60
C ARG A 133 -25.39 15.60 16.81
N TYR A 134 -26.10 15.33 17.91
CA TYR A 134 -26.65 14.00 18.22
C TYR A 134 -28.15 14.13 18.50
N TYR A 135 -28.97 13.42 17.72
CA TYR A 135 -30.44 13.56 17.73
C TYR A 135 -30.94 15.02 17.66
N GLY A 136 -30.28 15.86 16.85
CA GLY A 136 -30.65 17.26 16.66
C GLY A 136 -30.13 18.23 17.73
N ALA A 137 -29.68 17.72 18.89
CA ALA A 137 -29.03 18.52 19.92
C ALA A 137 -27.54 18.75 19.58
N LEU A 138 -27.04 19.96 19.84
CA LEU A 138 -25.61 20.24 19.82
C LEU A 138 -24.94 19.42 20.93
N TYR A 139 -23.95 18.62 20.59
CA TYR A 139 -23.23 17.76 21.54
C TYR A 139 -21.83 18.30 21.83
N GLU A 140 -21.17 18.89 20.83
CA GLU A 140 -19.82 19.41 20.94
C GLU A 140 -19.56 20.50 19.89
N LEU A 141 -18.80 21.52 20.30
CA LEU A 141 -18.18 22.53 19.44
C LEU A 141 -16.68 22.31 19.42
N THR A 142 -16.12 22.09 18.24
CA THR A 142 -14.69 21.91 18.04
C THR A 142 -14.09 23.12 17.35
N TYR A 143 -13.16 23.79 18.02
CA TYR A 143 -12.45 24.97 17.50
C TYR A 143 -11.07 24.55 17.04
N VAL A 144 -10.76 24.74 15.76
CA VAL A 144 -9.45 24.48 15.18
C VAL A 144 -8.81 25.81 14.86
N TYR A 145 -7.75 26.14 15.59
CA TYR A 145 -7.02 27.39 15.43
C TYR A 145 -5.81 27.17 14.52
N PHE A 146 -5.67 28.03 13.52
CA PHE A 146 -4.56 27.99 12.57
C PHE A 146 -3.54 29.07 12.89
N LYS A 147 -2.28 28.79 12.59
CA LYS A 147 -1.19 29.76 12.60
C LYS A 147 -0.24 29.39 11.47
N ASP A 148 0.05 30.35 10.60
CA ASP A 148 0.94 30.15 9.45
C ASP A 148 0.50 28.98 8.54
N GLY A 149 -0.82 28.73 8.44
CA GLY A 149 -1.42 27.64 7.68
C GLY A 149 -1.53 26.30 8.43
N CYS A 150 -0.81 26.14 9.53
CA CYS A 150 -0.80 24.92 10.31
C CYS A 150 -1.79 24.98 11.48
N VAL A 151 -2.34 23.83 11.88
CA VAL A 151 -3.10 23.70 13.12
C VAL A 151 -2.17 23.99 14.30
N ALA A 152 -2.45 25.09 14.98
CA ALA A 152 -1.76 25.50 16.19
C ALA A 152 -2.36 24.86 17.43
N ARG A 153 -3.69 24.66 17.43
CA ARG A 153 -4.43 24.17 18.60
C ARG A 153 -5.82 23.68 18.23
N VAL A 154 -6.32 22.68 18.96
CA VAL A 154 -7.71 22.20 18.86
C VAL A 154 -8.36 22.24 20.24
N GLU A 155 -9.53 22.86 20.36
CA GLU A 155 -10.35 22.82 21.57
C GLU A 155 -11.67 22.11 21.32
N TYR A 156 -12.01 21.17 22.19
CA TYR A 156 -13.32 20.51 22.22
C TYR A 156 -14.13 21.11 23.39
N ARG A 157 -15.25 21.76 23.08
CA ARG A 157 -16.15 22.36 24.06
C ARG A 157 -17.50 21.67 24.04
N LYS A 158 -17.95 21.22 25.21
CA LYS A 158 -19.34 20.83 25.39
C LYS A 158 -20.21 22.09 25.37
N PRO A 159 -21.46 22.00 24.86
CA PRO A 159 -22.41 23.09 24.83
C PRO A 159 -22.74 23.62 26.22
#